data_AF-A0A0D0FTA3-F1
#
_entry.id   AF-A0A0D0FTA3-F1
#
_cell.length_a   1.000
_cell.length_b   1.000
_cell.length_c   1.000
_cell.angle_alpha   90.00
_cell.angle_beta   90.00
_cell.angle_gamma   90.00
#
_symmetry.space_group_name_H-M   'P 1'
#
loop_
_entity.id
_entity.type
_entity.pdbx_description
1 polymer ?
#
loop_
_entity_poly.entity_id
_entity_poly.type
_entity_poly.pdbx_seq_one_letter_code
_entity_poly.pdbx_strand_id
1 'polypeptide(L)'
;MKRRQFITMAGIGTGLLILPPALYLSSPSVRKYAGKLIREELDYLKLDSAGVDQYVNDYFNASSNNIITNLRWKTFYYLGFNKDRSNQIFELIKFYLLSTDFFIHQMDESKTVNYLGLYSPYKSPVPNPYSFVLYPSV
;
A
#
# COMPACT_ATOMS: atom_id res chain seq x y z
N MET A 1 -27.31 30.74 -23.41
CA MET A 1 -26.68 30.10 -22.24
C MET A 1 -26.69 31.06 -21.06
N LYS A 2 -27.11 30.63 -19.87
CA LYS A 2 -27.22 31.51 -18.69
C LYS A 2 -25.83 31.71 -18.09
N ARG A 3 -25.34 32.96 -17.99
CA ARG A 3 -24.00 33.34 -17.47
C ARG A 3 -23.59 32.61 -16.18
N ARG A 4 -24.56 32.30 -15.31
CA ARG A 4 -24.33 31.55 -14.07
C ARG A 4 -23.83 30.13 -14.29
N GLN A 5 -24.33 29.43 -15.31
CA GLN A 5 -23.90 28.07 -15.66
C GLN A 5 -22.49 28.05 -16.24
N PHE A 6 -22.07 29.11 -16.93
CA PHE A 6 -20.72 29.25 -17.46
C PHE A 6 -19.69 29.45 -16.34
N ILE A 7 -20.00 30.26 -15.32
CA ILE A 7 -19.09 30.48 -14.18
C ILE A 7 -18.94 29.21 -13.34
N THR A 8 -20.01 28.44 -13.13
CA THR A 8 -19.90 27.13 -12.45
C THR A 8 -19.08 26.13 -13.27
N MET A 9 -19.29 26.04 -14.59
CA MET A 9 -18.48 25.18 -15.45
C MET A 9 -17.01 25.61 -15.52
N ALA A 10 -16.75 26.92 -15.63
CA ALA A 10 -15.40 27.46 -15.67
C ALA A 10 -14.68 27.26 -14.34
N GLY A 11 -15.37 27.43 -13.21
CA GLY A 11 -14.81 27.19 -11.87
C GLY A 11 -14.45 25.73 -11.61
N ILE A 12 -15.26 24.77 -12.09
CA ILE A 12 -14.94 23.33 -12.03
C ILE A 12 -13.79 23.00 -12.99
N GLY A 13 -13.77 23.59 -14.19
CA GLY A 13 -12.72 23.41 -15.19
C GLY A 13 -11.35 23.93 -14.76
N THR A 14 -11.28 25.07 -14.07
CA THR A 14 -10.03 25.62 -13.53
C THR A 14 -9.60 24.97 -12.21
N GLY A 15 -10.56 24.50 -11.39
CA GLY A 15 -10.27 23.80 -10.13
C GLY A 15 -9.57 22.45 -10.32
N LEU A 16 -9.76 21.79 -11.47
CA LEU A 16 -9.07 20.55 -11.82
C LEU A 16 -7.63 20.77 -12.31
N LEU A 17 -7.28 21.97 -12.80
CA LEU A 17 -5.95 22.28 -13.32
C LEU A 17 -4.96 22.70 -12.23
N ILE A 18 -5.46 23.11 -11.06
CA ILE A 18 -4.65 23.34 -9.87
C ILE A 18 -4.71 22.06 -9.04
N LEU A 19 -4.08 20.98 -9.52
CA LEU A 19 -3.77 19.85 -8.66
C LEU A 19 -2.86 20.40 -7.54
N PRO A 20 -3.31 20.48 -6.28
CA PRO A 20 -2.51 21.08 -5.23
C PRO A 20 -1.14 20.37 -5.15
N PRO A 21 -0.02 21.08 -4.90
CA PRO A 21 1.27 20.46 -4.57
C PRO A 21 1.14 19.38 -3.48
N ALA A 22 0.15 19.55 -2.60
CA ALA A 22 -0.27 18.59 -1.58
C ALA A 22 -0.74 17.24 -2.13
N LEU A 23 -1.03 17.08 -3.43
CA LEU A 23 -1.30 15.81 -4.11
C LEU A 23 -0.02 15.07 -4.56
N TYR A 24 1.13 15.74 -4.62
CA TYR A 24 2.39 15.15 -5.06
C TYR A 24 3.20 14.50 -3.92
N LEU A 25 3.09 15.01 -2.68
CA LEU A 25 3.87 14.50 -1.53
C LEU A 25 3.09 13.46 -0.71
N SER A 26 3.58 12.23 -0.56
CA SER A 26 2.95 11.26 0.36
C SER A 26 2.88 11.87 1.76
N SER A 27 1.68 12.14 2.29
CA SER A 27 1.58 12.71 3.63
C SER A 27 1.93 11.64 4.67
N PRO A 28 2.58 12.00 5.79
CA PRO A 28 2.81 11.06 6.89
C PRO A 28 1.54 10.33 7.34
N SER A 29 0.38 10.97 7.23
CA SER A 29 -0.93 10.40 7.54
C SER A 29 -1.30 9.22 6.65
N VAL A 30 -0.99 9.28 5.35
CA VAL A 30 -1.25 8.19 4.40
C VAL A 30 -0.35 6.98 4.70
N ARG A 31 0.91 7.22 5.05
CA ARG A 31 1.83 6.15 5.49
C ARG A 31 1.31 5.46 6.75
N LYS A 32 0.93 6.26 7.77
CA LYS A 32 0.31 5.72 8.99
C LYS A 32 -0.96 4.93 8.70
N TYR A 33 -1.80 5.40 7.78
CA TYR A 33 -3.01 4.69 7.38
C TYR A 33 -2.70 3.35 6.69
N ALA A 34 -1.74 3.30 5.77
CA ALA A 34 -1.30 2.06 5.14
C ALA A 34 -0.75 1.05 6.16
N GLY A 35 0.08 1.51 7.11
CA GLY A 35 0.59 0.67 8.19
C GLY A 35 -0.50 0.19 9.14
N LYS A 36 -1.56 0.99 9.34
CA LYS A 36 -2.73 0.58 10.11
C LYS A 36 -3.51 -0.52 9.37
N LEU A 37 -3.76 -0.36 8.07
CA LEU A 37 -4.43 -1.36 7.25
C LEU A 37 -3.72 -2.71 7.25
N ILE A 38 -2.39 -2.73 7.15
CA ILE A 38 -1.61 -3.99 7.22
C ILE A 38 -1.85 -4.70 8.56
N ARG A 39 -1.83 -3.97 9.67
CA ARG A 39 -2.05 -4.53 11.01
C ARG A 39 -3.48 -4.99 11.25
N GLU A 40 -4.47 -4.32 10.64
CA GLU A 40 -5.88 -4.70 10.74
C GLU A 40 -6.21 -5.92 9.86
N GLU A 41 -5.65 -6.01 8.66
CA GLU A 41 -5.94 -7.12 7.73
C GLU A 41 -5.12 -8.38 8.00
N LEU A 42 -4.00 -8.26 8.71
CA LEU A 42 -3.13 -9.38 9.12
C LEU A 42 -3.08 -9.51 10.65
N ASP A 43 -4.19 -9.20 11.33
CA ASP A 43 -4.32 -9.26 12.79
C ASP A 43 -4.06 -10.67 13.37
N TYR A 44 -4.30 -11.70 12.57
CA TYR A 44 -4.01 -13.10 12.87
C TYR A 44 -2.51 -13.44 12.88
N LEU A 45 -1.64 -12.60 12.29
CA LEU A 45 -0.19 -12.80 12.27
C LEU A 45 0.51 -11.99 13.35
N LYS A 46 1.59 -12.55 13.91
CA LYS A 46 2.49 -11.80 14.81
C LYS A 46 3.43 -10.94 13.99
N LEU A 47 3.05 -9.69 13.71
CA LEU A 47 3.86 -8.78 12.91
C LEU A 47 4.91 -8.03 13.75
N ASP A 48 6.13 -7.90 13.24
CA ASP A 48 7.07 -6.91 13.76
C ASP A 48 6.60 -5.49 13.41
N SER A 49 6.21 -4.73 14.44
CA SER A 49 5.69 -3.38 14.29
C SER A 49 6.68 -2.41 13.62
N ALA A 50 7.98 -2.57 13.87
CA ALA A 50 9.02 -1.74 13.27
C ALA A 50 9.22 -2.10 11.78
N GLY A 51 9.21 -3.39 11.46
CA GLY A 51 9.25 -3.90 10.09
C GLY A 51 8.07 -3.44 9.25
N VAL A 52 6.85 -3.38 9.80
CA VAL A 52 5.67 -2.83 9.08
C VAL A 52 5.91 -1.36 8.71
N ASP A 53 6.39 -0.55 9.64
CA ASP A 53 6.62 0.88 9.38
C ASP A 53 7.76 1.09 8.38
N GLN A 54 8.81 0.25 8.45
CA GLN A 54 9.90 0.26 7.47
C GLN A 54 9.40 -0.11 6.07
N TYR A 55 8.61 -1.18 5.93
CA TYR A 55 8.00 -1.57 4.66
C TYR A 55 7.18 -0.44 4.05
N VAL A 56 6.32 0.19 4.85
CA VAL A 56 5.47 1.30 4.37
C VAL A 56 6.34 2.43 3.84
N ASN A 57 7.40 2.80 4.56
CA ASN A 57 8.32 3.83 4.08
C ASN A 57 8.98 3.43 2.76
N ASP A 58 9.48 2.21 2.64
CA ASP A 58 10.14 1.73 1.44
C ASP A 58 9.17 1.60 0.25
N TYR A 59 7.93 1.18 0.50
CA TYR A 59 6.86 1.11 -0.49
C TYR A 59 6.52 2.50 -1.06
N PHE A 60 6.32 3.50 -0.19
CA PHE A 60 6.04 4.87 -0.64
C PHE A 60 7.27 5.57 -1.22
N ASN A 61 8.49 5.24 -0.78
CA ASN A 61 9.72 5.80 -1.32
C ASN A 61 10.01 5.24 -2.72
N ALA A 62 9.82 3.93 -2.94
CA ALA A 62 9.93 3.31 -4.25
C ALA A 62 8.84 3.80 -5.23
N SER A 63 7.62 4.05 -4.73
CA SER A 63 6.52 4.60 -5.52
C SER A 63 6.53 6.14 -5.61
N SER A 64 7.43 6.85 -4.92
CA SER A 64 7.37 8.32 -4.78
C SER A 64 7.44 9.07 -6.12
N ASN A 65 8.02 8.44 -7.13
CA ASN A 65 8.09 8.96 -8.50
C ASN A 65 6.81 8.72 -9.34
N ASN A 66 5.84 7.93 -8.86
CA ASN A 66 4.60 7.63 -9.57
C ASN A 66 3.42 8.45 -9.03
N ILE A 67 3.20 9.61 -9.65
CA ILE A 67 2.15 10.59 -9.30
C ILE A 67 0.76 9.96 -9.19
N ILE A 68 0.45 8.98 -10.07
CA ILE A 68 -0.85 8.31 -10.11
C ILE A 68 -1.07 7.46 -8.85
N THR A 69 -0.03 6.75 -8.39
CA THR A 69 -0.11 5.91 -7.19
C THR A 69 -0.29 6.75 -5.93
N ASN A 70 0.43 7.87 -5.82
CA ASN A 70 0.29 8.82 -4.69
C ASN A 70 -1.10 9.47 -4.66
N LEU A 71 -1.63 9.84 -5.82
CA LEU A 71 -2.98 10.40 -5.94
C LEU A 71 -4.04 9.38 -5.50
N ARG A 72 -3.93 8.12 -5.96
CA ARG A 72 -4.83 7.03 -5.56
C ARG A 72 -4.86 6.85 -4.05
N TRP A 73 -3.71 6.73 -3.39
CA TRP A 73 -3.66 6.56 -1.94
C TRP A 73 -4.28 7.72 -1.15
N LYS A 74 -4.11 8.96 -1.62
CA LYS A 74 -4.77 10.13 -1.02
C LYS A 74 -6.27 10.11 -1.23
N THR A 75 -6.74 9.75 -2.43
CA THR A 75 -8.17 9.60 -2.66
C THR A 75 -8.78 8.53 -1.76
N PHE A 76 -8.10 7.39 -1.56
CA PHE A 76 -8.54 6.37 -0.60
C PHE A 76 -8.63 6.91 0.82
N TYR A 77 -7.57 7.59 1.29
CA TYR A 77 -7.52 8.15 2.64
C TYR A 77 -8.62 9.19 2.90
N TYR A 78 -8.79 10.17 2.01
CA TYR A 78 -9.70 11.30 2.24
C TYR A 78 -11.16 11.02 1.91
N LEU A 79 -11.42 10.19 0.89
CA LEU A 79 -12.80 9.89 0.48
C LEU A 79 -13.39 8.70 1.24
N GLY A 80 -12.62 8.07 2.14
CA GLY A 80 -13.08 6.95 2.95
C GLY A 80 -13.63 5.80 2.10
N PHE A 81 -13.07 5.60 0.90
CA PHE A 81 -13.56 4.61 -0.05
C PHE A 81 -13.49 3.22 0.57
N ASN A 82 -14.64 2.73 1.01
CA ASN A 82 -14.81 1.41 1.61
C ASN A 82 -15.77 0.59 0.73
N LYS A 83 -15.32 0.22 -0.48
CA LYS A 83 -16.04 -0.70 -1.36
C LYS A 83 -15.30 -2.04 -1.37
N ASP A 84 -15.43 -2.80 -0.30
CA ASP A 84 -15.16 -4.25 -0.17
C ASP A 84 -13.81 -4.79 -0.74
N ARG A 85 -12.70 -4.16 -0.35
CA ARG A 85 -11.29 -4.48 -0.69
C ARG A 85 -10.85 -4.02 -2.07
N SER A 86 -10.45 -2.74 -2.12
CA SER A 86 -9.71 -2.16 -3.24
C SER A 86 -8.51 -3.02 -3.62
N ASN A 87 -8.32 -3.26 -4.92
CA ASN A 87 -7.13 -3.94 -5.47
C ASN A 87 -5.82 -3.32 -4.95
N GLN A 88 -5.82 -2.02 -4.61
CA GLN A 88 -4.66 -1.34 -4.04
C GLN A 88 -4.25 -1.87 -2.66
N ILE A 89 -5.23 -2.20 -1.81
CA ILE A 89 -4.98 -2.76 -0.47
C ILE A 89 -4.48 -4.19 -0.62
N PHE A 90 -5.11 -4.98 -1.49
CA PHE A 90 -4.65 -6.32 -1.82
C PHE A 90 -3.20 -6.31 -2.32
N GLU A 91 -2.85 -5.42 -3.24
CA GLU A 91 -1.48 -5.26 -3.72
C GLU A 91 -0.51 -4.87 -2.59
N LEU A 92 -0.90 -3.95 -1.70
CA LEU A 92 -0.10 -3.58 -0.52
C LEU A 92 0.19 -4.80 0.35
N ILE A 93 -0.83 -5.56 0.73
CA ILE A 93 -0.70 -6.73 1.61
C ILE A 93 0.12 -7.84 0.92
N LYS A 94 -0.17 -8.11 -0.36
CA LYS A 94 0.55 -9.11 -1.15
C LYS A 94 2.03 -8.78 -1.22
N PHE A 95 2.39 -7.54 -1.57
CA PHE A 95 3.78 -7.13 -1.62
C PHE A 95 4.43 -7.09 -0.23
N TYR A 96 3.69 -6.77 0.83
CA TYR A 96 4.18 -6.87 2.19
C TYR A 96 4.60 -8.30 2.53
N LEU A 97 3.71 -9.28 2.37
CA LEU A 97 4.01 -10.69 2.67
C LEU A 97 5.20 -11.21 1.85
N LEU A 98 5.29 -10.85 0.57
CA LEU A 98 6.42 -11.20 -0.29
C LEU A 98 7.74 -10.52 0.10
N SER A 99 7.66 -9.41 0.85
CA SER A 99 8.82 -8.66 1.36
C SER A 99 9.25 -9.12 2.77
N THR A 100 8.62 -10.19 3.29
CA THR A 100 8.85 -10.71 4.64
C THR A 100 9.36 -12.15 4.62
N ASP A 101 9.76 -12.65 5.78
CA ASP A 101 10.15 -14.05 5.98
C ASP A 101 8.96 -15.02 6.12
N PHE A 102 7.71 -14.56 5.99
CA PHE A 102 6.50 -15.36 6.18
C PHE A 102 6.53 -16.67 5.37
N PHE A 103 6.84 -16.59 4.07
CA PHE A 103 6.93 -17.77 3.21
C PHE A 103 8.18 -18.61 3.46
N ILE A 104 9.27 -18.01 3.93
CA ILE A 104 10.50 -18.73 4.31
C ILE A 104 10.23 -19.63 5.52
N HIS A 105 9.40 -19.14 6.44
CA HIS A 105 8.94 -19.86 7.62
C HIS A 105 7.71 -20.73 7.35
N GLN A 106 7.48 -21.15 6.11
CA GLN A 106 6.40 -22.07 5.73
C GLN A 106 4.99 -21.59 6.11
N MET A 107 4.78 -20.26 6.15
CA MET A 107 3.50 -19.64 6.51
C MET A 107 3.05 -19.97 7.94
N ASP A 108 3.98 -20.27 8.84
CA ASP A 108 3.70 -20.53 10.25
C ASP A 108 3.25 -19.26 10.99
N GLU A 109 1.94 -19.18 11.29
CA GLU A 109 1.31 -18.06 11.99
C GLU A 109 1.80 -17.89 13.44
N SER A 110 2.40 -18.93 14.03
CA SER A 110 2.91 -18.87 15.40
C SER A 110 4.17 -18.03 15.53
N LYS A 111 4.91 -17.85 14.43
CA LYS A 111 6.18 -17.12 14.35
C LYS A 111 5.95 -15.64 14.08
N THR A 112 6.91 -14.83 14.52
CA THR A 112 6.93 -13.41 14.22
C THR A 112 7.38 -13.20 12.78
N VAL A 113 6.58 -12.45 12.01
CA VAL A 113 6.86 -12.09 10.62
C VAL A 113 7.76 -10.86 10.60
N ASN A 114 8.98 -11.04 10.08
CA ASN A 114 9.98 -9.99 10.00
C ASN A 114 10.09 -9.45 8.58
N TYR A 115 10.28 -8.13 8.48
CA TYR A 115 10.53 -7.46 7.22
C TYR A 115 11.97 -7.71 6.74
N LEU A 116 12.14 -8.18 5.51
CA LEU A 116 13.45 -8.48 4.93
C LEU A 116 13.93 -7.38 3.97
N GLY A 117 12.99 -6.72 3.29
CA GLY A 117 13.29 -5.71 2.28
C GLY A 117 12.26 -5.73 1.17
N LEU A 118 12.13 -4.62 0.44
CA LEU A 118 11.09 -4.45 -0.57
C LEU A 118 11.21 -5.52 -1.67
N TYR A 119 10.13 -6.25 -1.90
CA TYR A 119 10.08 -7.33 -2.87
C TYR A 119 10.53 -6.87 -4.26
N SER A 120 11.50 -7.58 -4.81
CA SER A 120 11.99 -7.43 -6.18
C SER A 120 12.05 -8.83 -6.83
N PRO A 121 11.34 -9.09 -7.93
CA PRO A 121 11.29 -10.41 -8.56
C PRO A 121 12.65 -11.05 -8.86
N TYR A 122 13.69 -10.23 -9.05
CA TYR A 122 15.03 -10.66 -9.42
C TYR A 122 16.01 -10.76 -8.24
N LYS A 123 15.65 -10.23 -7.07
CA LYS A 123 16.54 -10.14 -5.90
C LYS A 123 15.92 -10.68 -4.62
N SER A 124 14.62 -10.93 -4.61
CA SER A 124 13.91 -11.39 -3.43
C SER A 124 14.41 -12.77 -2.99
N PRO A 125 14.53 -13.00 -1.66
CA PRO A 125 15.00 -14.26 -1.11
C PRO A 125 14.00 -15.40 -1.29
N VAL A 126 12.74 -15.10 -1.66
CA VAL A 126 11.70 -16.11 -1.95
C VAL A 126 11.63 -16.32 -3.47
N PRO A 127 12.19 -17.43 -4.01
CA PRO A 127 12.22 -17.69 -5.45
C PRO A 127 10.86 -18.11 -6.02
N ASN A 128 9.95 -18.66 -5.20
CA ASN A 128 8.55 -18.89 -5.54
C ASN A 128 7.74 -19.25 -4.26
N PRO A 129 6.74 -18.45 -3.84
CA PRO A 129 5.93 -18.73 -2.65
C PRO A 129 5.08 -20.02 -2.76
N TYR A 130 4.88 -20.56 -3.98
CA TYR A 130 4.15 -21.80 -4.24
C TYR A 130 5.07 -23.01 -4.47
N SER A 131 6.37 -22.89 -4.19
CA SER A 131 7.28 -24.02 -4.27
C SER A 131 6.96 -25.05 -3.20
N PHE A 132 6.97 -26.34 -3.56
CA PHE A 132 6.76 -27.46 -2.62
C PHE A 132 7.72 -27.43 -1.41
N VAL A 133 8.88 -26.80 -1.55
CA VAL A 133 9.89 -26.62 -0.49
C VAL A 133 9.38 -25.78 0.69
N LEU A 134 8.40 -24.91 0.45
CA LEU A 134 7.88 -23.97 1.45
C LEU A 134 6.61 -24.46 2.15
N TYR A 135 6.10 -25.65 1.82
CA TYR A 135 4.92 -26.19 2.51
C TYR A 135 5.33 -26.83 3.85
N PRO A 136 4.51 -26.66 4.91
CA PRO A 136 4.74 -27.38 6.15
C PRO A 136 4.67 -28.88 5.90
N SER A 137 5.62 -29.63 6.45
CA SER A 137 5.58 -31.09 6.46
C SER A 137 4.37 -31.52 7.31
N VAL A 138 3.45 -32.26 6.69
CA VAL A 138 2.25 -32.82 7.32
C VAL A 138 2.62 -33.70 8.51
#